data_AF-A0A1F5DKB5-F1
#
_entry.id   AF-A0A1F5DKB5-F1
#
_cell.length_a   1.000
_cell.length_b   1.000
_cell.length_c   1.000
_cell.angle_alpha   90.00
_cell.angle_beta   90.00
_cell.angle_gamma   90.00
#
_symmetry.space_group_name_H-M   'P 1'
#
loop_
_entity.id
_entity.type
_entity.pdbx_description
1 polymer ?
#
loop_
_entity_poly.entity_id
_entity_poly.type
_entity_poly.pdbx_seq_one_letter_code
_entity_poly.pdbx_strand_id
1 'polypeptide(L)'
;MAIVFCSFLTVSIFNYPRAWSPMTTFLSDFGNMKISPLGSLFYNAGCIMTGAAIVAFYLGMSDWEADDRRMLLLGAARVLGIASGIALALIGLYPEDYPSLHRFWSLAFFTLNFFSIILINASLVGRRDYGRPTMIVGFGLSIVTMFSFLTWGGAPSVEWFTVFASMTFAVLLGYDSYRKKGGNNVAPFNI
;
A
#
# COMPACT_ATOMS: atom_id res chain seq x y z
N MET A 1 5.33 1.98 8.04
CA MET A 1 5.43 1.49 6.65
C MET A 1 5.98 2.57 5.70
N ALA A 2 5.35 3.74 5.55
CA ALA A 2 5.78 4.75 4.57
C ALA A 2 7.22 5.25 4.79
N ILE A 3 7.58 5.59 6.03
CA ILE A 3 8.94 6.02 6.38
C ILE A 3 9.95 4.92 6.04
N VAL A 4 9.66 3.67 6.42
CA VAL A 4 10.53 2.52 6.13
C VAL A 4 10.76 2.39 4.63
N PHE A 5 9.70 2.32 3.83
CA PHE A 5 9.85 2.20 2.38
C PHE A 5 10.64 3.36 1.78
N CYS A 6 10.28 4.60 2.11
CA CYS A 6 10.92 5.79 1.54
C CYS A 6 12.40 5.87 1.91
N SER A 7 12.78 5.54 3.15
CA SER A 7 14.19 5.54 3.58
C SER A 7 15.02 4.52 2.77
N PHE A 8 14.55 3.29 2.66
CA PHE A 8 15.25 2.24 1.91
C PHE A 8 15.29 2.53 0.40
N LEU A 9 14.17 2.99 -0.17
CA LEU A 9 14.11 3.41 -1.57
C LEU A 9 15.08 4.55 -1.87
N THR A 10 15.19 5.54 -0.97
CA THR A 10 16.11 6.67 -1.13
C THR A 10 17.56 6.19 -1.23
N VAL A 11 17.97 5.29 -0.32
CA VAL A 11 19.31 4.69 -0.37
C VAL A 11 19.50 3.89 -1.66
N SER A 12 18.49 3.14 -2.10
CA SER A 12 18.56 2.40 -3.36
C SER A 12 18.73 3.32 -4.58
N ILE A 13 17.99 4.42 -4.62
CA ILE A 13 18.06 5.45 -5.66
C ILE A 13 19.45 6.06 -5.74
N PHE A 14 20.08 6.39 -4.60
CA PHE A 14 21.44 6.93 -4.58
C PHE A 14 22.49 5.96 -5.11
N ASN A 15 22.22 4.65 -5.08
CA ASN A 15 23.08 3.61 -5.60
C ASN A 15 22.70 3.16 -7.02
N TYR A 16 21.72 3.80 -7.65
CA TYR A 16 21.27 3.43 -8.98
C TYR A 16 22.19 4.04 -10.06
N PRO A 17 22.84 3.23 -10.93
CA PRO A 17 23.93 3.72 -11.78
C PRO A 17 23.47 4.45 -13.05
N ARG A 18 22.16 4.53 -13.29
CA ARG A 18 21.58 5.10 -14.51
C ARG A 18 20.72 6.32 -14.18
N ALA A 19 20.59 7.22 -15.15
CA ALA A 19 19.56 8.24 -15.09
C ALA A 19 18.18 7.57 -14.97
N TRP A 20 17.35 8.08 -14.07
CA TRP A 20 16.04 7.52 -13.78
C TRP A 20 15.02 8.64 -13.61
N SER A 21 13.76 8.30 -13.88
CA SER A 21 12.63 9.15 -13.54
C SER A 21 11.40 8.27 -13.34
N PRO A 22 10.40 8.73 -12.56
CA PRO A 22 9.13 8.02 -12.44
C PRO A 22 8.41 7.79 -13.79
N MET A 23 8.78 8.50 -14.85
CA MET A 23 8.17 8.34 -16.18
C MET A 23 8.86 7.26 -17.02
N THR A 24 10.10 6.90 -16.70
CA THR A 24 10.97 6.06 -17.54
C THR A 24 11.49 4.81 -16.85
N THR A 25 11.35 4.71 -15.53
CA THR A 25 11.98 3.66 -14.72
C THR A 25 10.96 3.13 -13.74
N PHE A 26 10.69 1.83 -13.83
CA PHE A 26 9.80 1.15 -12.88
C PHE A 26 10.40 1.25 -11.47
N LEU A 27 9.55 1.30 -10.47
CA LEU A 27 9.99 1.31 -9.08
C LEU A 27 10.68 -0.02 -8.73
N SER A 28 10.21 -1.13 -9.30
CA SER A 28 10.84 -2.45 -9.17
C SER A 28 12.24 -2.55 -9.78
N ASP A 29 12.61 -1.69 -10.75
CA ASP A 29 13.94 -1.71 -11.37
C ASP A 29 15.05 -1.46 -10.34
N PHE A 30 14.76 -0.71 -9.28
CA PHE A 30 15.68 -0.47 -8.17
C PHE A 30 16.01 -1.74 -7.39
N GLY A 31 15.17 -2.79 -7.49
CA GLY A 31 15.38 -4.11 -6.90
C GLY A 31 16.21 -5.07 -7.75
N ASN A 32 16.61 -4.67 -8.96
CA ASN A 32 17.30 -5.55 -9.89
C ASN A 32 18.81 -5.64 -9.58
N MET A 33 19.29 -6.82 -9.17
CA MET A 33 20.68 -7.04 -8.76
C MET A 33 21.66 -6.88 -9.93
N LYS A 34 21.24 -7.13 -11.17
CA LYS A 34 22.07 -6.94 -12.37
C LYS A 34 22.25 -5.47 -12.75
N ILE A 35 21.30 -4.61 -12.37
CA ILE A 35 21.37 -3.17 -12.66
C ILE A 35 22.07 -2.42 -11.52
N SER A 36 21.64 -2.61 -10.27
CA SER A 36 22.24 -1.98 -9.10
C SER A 36 22.41 -3.00 -7.98
N PRO A 37 23.56 -3.69 -7.88
CA PRO A 37 23.77 -4.72 -6.86
C PRO A 37 23.58 -4.18 -5.44
N LEU A 38 24.20 -3.04 -5.10
CA LEU A 38 24.08 -2.47 -3.77
C LEU A 38 22.71 -1.84 -3.53
N GLY A 39 22.14 -1.13 -4.52
CA GLY A 39 20.81 -0.52 -4.40
C GLY A 39 19.72 -1.57 -4.21
N SER A 40 19.79 -2.67 -4.96
CA SER A 40 18.83 -3.78 -4.90
C SER A 40 18.70 -4.37 -3.50
N LEU A 41 19.80 -4.47 -2.73
CA LEU A 41 19.74 -4.95 -1.35
C LEU A 41 18.83 -4.05 -0.50
N PHE A 42 18.96 -2.73 -0.64
CA PHE A 42 18.12 -1.79 0.09
C PHE A 42 16.69 -1.78 -0.41
N TYR A 43 16.46 -1.75 -1.73
CA TYR A 43 15.09 -1.79 -2.25
C TYR A 43 14.33 -3.05 -1.81
N ASN A 44 14.96 -4.22 -1.99
CA ASN A 44 14.36 -5.51 -1.67
C ASN A 44 14.12 -5.67 -0.16
N ALA A 45 15.07 -5.25 0.68
CA ALA A 45 14.86 -5.19 2.12
C ALA A 45 13.74 -4.21 2.50
N GLY A 46 13.66 -3.07 1.81
CA GLY A 46 12.59 -2.10 1.97
C GLY A 46 11.21 -2.68 1.65
N CYS A 47 11.09 -3.48 0.59
CA CYS A 47 9.87 -4.23 0.26
C CYS A 47 9.49 -5.22 1.36
N ILE A 48 10.45 -6.04 1.83
CA ILE A 48 10.22 -7.03 2.90
C ILE A 48 9.75 -6.35 4.19
N MET A 49 10.47 -5.33 4.65
CA MET A 49 10.16 -4.63 5.89
C MET A 49 8.84 -3.86 5.79
N THR A 50 8.54 -3.27 4.62
CA THR A 50 7.26 -2.61 4.37
C THR A 50 6.11 -3.59 4.31
N GLY A 51 6.30 -4.75 3.69
CA GLY A 51 5.33 -5.85 3.67
C GLY A 51 4.96 -6.29 5.08
N ALA A 52 5.96 -6.53 5.94
CA ALA A 52 5.74 -6.84 7.35
C ALA A 52 4.98 -5.71 8.10
N ALA A 53 5.33 -4.45 7.83
CA ALA A 53 4.63 -3.30 8.42
C ALA A 53 3.17 -3.17 7.93
N ILE A 54 2.87 -3.54 6.68
CA ILE A 54 1.50 -3.60 6.14
C ILE A 54 0.71 -4.70 6.85
N VAL A 55 1.30 -5.89 7.05
CA VAL A 55 0.65 -6.96 7.82
C VAL A 55 0.29 -6.48 9.23
N ALA A 56 1.24 -5.86 9.92
CA ALA A 56 1.00 -5.31 11.26
C ALA A 56 -0.10 -4.23 11.25
N PHE A 57 -0.15 -3.37 10.23
CA PHE A 57 -1.19 -2.36 10.07
C PHE A 57 -2.60 -2.97 9.97
N TYR A 58 -2.79 -3.97 9.11
CA TYR A 58 -4.11 -4.60 8.94
C TYR A 58 -4.52 -5.46 10.14
N LEU A 59 -3.56 -6.07 10.84
CA LEU A 59 -3.82 -6.73 12.12
C LEU A 59 -4.31 -5.74 13.18
N GLY A 60 -3.69 -4.55 13.26
CA GLY A 60 -4.07 -3.48 14.18
C GLY A 60 -5.38 -2.75 13.86
N MET A 61 -6.05 -3.06 12.73
CA MET A 61 -7.30 -2.42 12.31
C MET A 61 -8.56 -2.97 13.02
N SER A 62 -8.42 -3.59 14.20
CA SER A 62 -9.52 -4.25 14.92
C SER A 62 -10.60 -3.31 15.46
N ASP A 63 -10.28 -2.02 15.61
CA ASP A 63 -11.08 -1.11 16.44
C ASP A 63 -12.23 -0.44 15.69
N TRP A 64 -12.46 -0.82 14.44
CA TRP A 64 -13.54 -0.31 13.62
C TRP A 64 -14.78 -1.20 13.79
N GLU A 65 -15.69 -0.81 14.68
CA GLU A 65 -17.00 -1.45 14.87
C GLU A 65 -18.01 -1.03 13.81
N ALA A 66 -18.81 -1.93 13.23
CA ALA A 66 -19.88 -1.61 12.29
C ALA A 66 -21.00 -2.67 12.34
N ASP A 67 -22.06 -2.48 11.55
CA ASP A 67 -23.08 -3.52 11.33
C ASP A 67 -22.50 -4.80 10.71
N ASP A 68 -23.24 -5.90 10.78
CA ASP A 68 -22.77 -7.23 10.37
C ASP A 68 -22.24 -7.28 8.93
N ARG A 69 -22.88 -6.55 8.00
CA ARG A 69 -22.47 -6.52 6.59
C ARG A 69 -21.18 -5.74 6.40
N ARG A 70 -21.06 -4.57 7.02
CA ARG A 70 -19.83 -3.75 6.97
C ARG A 70 -18.68 -4.43 7.70
N MET A 71 -18.96 -5.20 8.75
CA MET A 71 -17.97 -6.04 9.42
C MET A 71 -17.47 -7.17 8.55
N LEU A 72 -18.33 -7.80 7.75
CA LEU A 72 -17.88 -8.78 6.75
C LEU A 72 -16.96 -8.14 5.72
N LEU A 73 -17.32 -6.97 5.18
CA LEU A 73 -16.50 -6.23 4.22
C LEU A 73 -15.15 -5.85 4.83
N LEU A 74 -15.14 -5.35 6.06
CA LEU A 74 -13.90 -4.99 6.75
C LEU A 74 -13.04 -6.21 7.06
N GLY A 75 -13.64 -7.31 7.49
CA GLY A 75 -12.95 -8.58 7.72
C GLY A 75 -12.28 -9.09 6.45
N ALA A 76 -13.01 -9.12 5.34
CA ALA A 76 -12.47 -9.48 4.03
C ALA A 76 -11.33 -8.54 3.62
N ALA A 77 -11.50 -7.22 3.79
CA ALA A 77 -10.46 -6.26 3.48
C ALA A 77 -9.18 -6.51 4.28
N ARG A 78 -9.28 -6.81 5.58
CA ARG A 78 -8.12 -7.12 6.43
C ARG A 78 -7.38 -8.36 5.95
N VAL A 79 -8.11 -9.42 5.60
CA VAL A 79 -7.49 -10.65 5.06
C VAL A 79 -6.74 -10.37 3.76
N LEU A 80 -7.37 -9.63 2.84
CA LEU A 80 -6.74 -9.25 1.57
C LEU A 80 -5.54 -8.32 1.77
N GLY A 81 -5.63 -7.39 2.71
CA GLY A 81 -4.55 -6.47 3.07
C GLY A 81 -3.35 -7.16 3.73
N ILE A 82 -3.60 -8.17 4.58
CA ILE A 82 -2.54 -9.02 5.12
C ILE A 82 -1.87 -9.81 4.00
N ALA A 83 -2.67 -10.42 3.12
CA ALA A 83 -2.16 -11.16 1.97
C ALA A 83 -1.36 -10.25 1.01
N SER A 84 -1.76 -8.99 0.82
CA SER A 84 -0.99 -8.03 0.01
C SER A 84 0.34 -7.68 0.69
N GLY A 85 0.36 -7.47 2.01
CA GLY A 85 1.61 -7.27 2.75
C GLY A 85 2.59 -8.45 2.61
N ILE A 86 2.08 -9.68 2.65
CA ILE A 86 2.88 -10.89 2.38
C ILE A 86 3.39 -10.90 0.94
N ALA A 87 2.53 -10.61 -0.05
CA ALA A 87 2.93 -10.52 -1.45
C ALA A 87 4.05 -9.48 -1.66
N LEU A 88 3.96 -8.30 -1.04
CA LEU A 88 5.02 -7.29 -1.11
C LEU A 88 6.35 -7.78 -0.53
N ALA A 89 6.33 -8.55 0.55
CA ALA A 89 7.55 -9.14 1.08
C ALA A 89 8.14 -10.18 0.10
N LEU A 90 7.29 -10.95 -0.57
CA LEU A 90 7.71 -11.91 -1.59
C LEU A 90 8.24 -11.24 -2.86
N ILE A 91 7.79 -10.04 -3.21
CA ILE A 91 8.39 -9.21 -4.28
C ILE A 91 9.86 -8.89 -3.94
N GLY A 92 10.14 -8.53 -2.69
CA GLY A 92 11.53 -8.28 -2.24
C GLY A 92 12.37 -9.55 -2.18
N LEU A 93 11.77 -10.70 -1.85
CA LEU A 93 12.46 -12.00 -1.84
C LEU A 93 12.74 -12.52 -3.26
N TYR A 94 11.83 -12.27 -4.19
CA TYR A 94 11.92 -12.63 -5.61
C TYR A 94 11.95 -11.35 -6.47
N PRO A 95 13.10 -10.64 -6.50
CA PRO A 95 13.25 -9.41 -7.27
C PRO A 95 13.22 -9.66 -8.79
N GLU A 96 13.38 -8.61 -9.58
CA GLU A 96 13.38 -8.61 -11.06
C GLU A 96 14.35 -9.62 -11.69
N ASP A 97 15.34 -10.09 -10.94
CA ASP A 97 16.21 -11.21 -11.33
C ASP A 97 15.46 -12.54 -11.55
N TYR A 98 14.25 -12.66 -11.00
CA TYR A 98 13.32 -13.78 -11.14
C TYR A 98 11.99 -13.33 -11.80
N PRO A 99 11.98 -12.99 -13.11
CA PRO A 99 10.89 -12.25 -13.73
C PRO A 99 9.50 -12.87 -13.57
N SER A 100 9.40 -14.20 -13.65
CA SER A 100 8.13 -14.93 -13.52
C SER A 100 7.55 -14.83 -12.10
N LEU A 101 8.38 -15.03 -11.09
CA LEU A 101 7.96 -14.95 -9.68
C LEU A 101 7.70 -13.51 -9.27
N HIS A 102 8.58 -12.59 -9.66
CA HIS A 102 8.42 -11.16 -9.42
C HIS A 102 7.08 -10.67 -9.97
N ARG A 103 6.80 -10.94 -11.25
CA ARG A 103 5.54 -10.54 -11.90
C ARG A 103 4.32 -11.14 -11.21
N PHE A 104 4.38 -12.41 -10.81
CA PHE A 104 3.28 -13.07 -10.11
C PHE A 104 2.98 -12.39 -8.78
N TRP A 105 3.99 -12.16 -7.95
CA TRP A 105 3.81 -11.53 -6.64
C TRP A 105 3.47 -10.04 -6.73
N SER A 106 3.98 -9.32 -7.74
CA SER A 106 3.59 -7.94 -8.03
C SER A 106 2.12 -7.86 -8.44
N LEU A 107 1.65 -8.73 -9.33
CA LEU A 107 0.23 -8.82 -9.68
C LEU A 107 -0.64 -9.12 -8.45
N ALA A 108 -0.24 -10.12 -7.66
CA ALA A 108 -0.93 -10.46 -6.42
C ALA A 108 -0.99 -9.27 -5.45
N PHE A 109 0.12 -8.58 -5.20
CA PHE A 109 0.18 -7.39 -4.35
C PHE A 109 -0.80 -6.31 -4.81
N PHE A 110 -0.70 -5.87 -6.08
CA PHE A 110 -1.53 -4.78 -6.58
C PHE A 110 -3.02 -5.15 -6.60
N THR A 111 -3.38 -6.37 -6.99
CA THR A 111 -4.78 -6.83 -7.00
C THR A 111 -5.35 -6.96 -5.59
N LEU A 112 -4.62 -7.61 -4.67
CA LEU A 112 -5.08 -7.78 -3.28
C LEU A 112 -5.18 -6.43 -2.56
N ASN A 113 -4.22 -5.53 -2.77
CA ASN A 113 -4.25 -4.19 -2.22
C ASN A 113 -5.43 -3.37 -2.77
N PHE A 114 -5.68 -3.43 -4.08
CA PHE A 114 -6.86 -2.81 -4.70
C PHE A 114 -8.17 -3.25 -4.03
N PHE A 115 -8.38 -4.56 -3.91
CA PHE A 115 -9.61 -5.08 -3.30
C PHE A 115 -9.69 -4.76 -1.80
N SER A 116 -8.57 -4.78 -1.08
CA SER A 116 -8.54 -4.35 0.31
C SER A 116 -9.01 -2.89 0.47
N ILE A 117 -8.44 -1.97 -0.31
CA ILE A 117 -8.73 -0.54 -0.22
C ILE A 117 -10.19 -0.25 -0.61
N ILE A 118 -10.71 -0.85 -1.68
CA ILE A 118 -12.10 -0.62 -2.08
C ILE A 118 -13.10 -1.15 -1.04
N LEU A 119 -12.80 -2.30 -0.41
CA LEU A 119 -13.63 -2.87 0.65
C LEU A 119 -13.58 -2.05 1.94
N ILE A 120 -12.40 -1.53 2.33
CA ILE A 120 -12.30 -0.57 3.45
C ILE A 120 -13.18 0.63 3.16
N ASN A 121 -13.03 1.26 1.99
CA ASN A 121 -13.82 2.43 1.62
C ASN A 121 -15.32 2.13 1.66
N ALA A 122 -15.75 1.01 1.08
CA ALA A 122 -17.16 0.59 1.10
C ALA A 122 -17.68 0.34 2.52
N SER A 123 -16.84 -0.21 3.43
CA SER A 123 -17.23 -0.47 4.82
C SER A 123 -17.36 0.82 5.65
N LEU A 124 -16.46 1.79 5.42
CA LEU A 124 -16.33 2.99 6.25
C LEU A 124 -16.99 4.25 5.68
N VAL A 125 -17.43 4.22 4.42
CA VAL A 125 -18.12 5.37 3.79
C VAL A 125 -19.33 5.80 4.61
N GLY A 126 -19.45 7.12 4.78
CA GLY A 126 -20.52 7.77 5.53
C GLY A 126 -20.32 7.79 7.05
N ARG A 127 -19.27 7.17 7.59
CA ARG A 127 -18.97 7.27 9.02
C ARG A 127 -18.34 8.62 9.37
N ARG A 128 -18.65 9.14 10.56
CA ARG A 128 -18.14 10.44 11.04
C ARG A 128 -16.65 10.42 11.37
N ASP A 129 -16.14 9.29 11.84
CA ASP A 129 -14.74 9.06 12.19
C ASP A 129 -13.85 8.84 10.96
N TYR A 130 -14.44 8.45 9.82
CA TYR A 130 -13.74 8.25 8.55
C TYR A 130 -13.56 9.57 7.78
N GLY A 131 -12.31 9.96 7.53
CA GLY A 131 -11.95 11.22 6.92
C GLY A 131 -12.29 11.28 5.43
N ARG A 132 -12.85 12.40 4.97
CA ARG A 132 -13.03 12.68 3.54
C ARG A 132 -11.74 12.54 2.72
N PRO A 133 -10.55 13.01 3.19
CA PRO A 133 -9.31 12.82 2.46
C PRO A 133 -8.96 11.33 2.25
N THR A 134 -9.10 10.51 3.30
CA THR A 134 -8.86 9.06 3.25
C THR A 134 -9.75 8.38 2.22
N MET A 135 -11.03 8.76 2.20
CA MET A 135 -12.01 8.26 1.24
C MET A 135 -11.65 8.65 -0.21
N ILE A 136 -11.34 9.93 -0.44
CA ILE A 136 -11.00 10.44 -1.79
C ILE A 136 -9.74 9.76 -2.32
N VAL A 137 -8.69 9.66 -1.50
CA VAL A 137 -7.45 8.99 -1.87
C VAL A 137 -7.70 7.51 -2.15
N GLY A 138 -8.49 6.83 -1.31
CA GLY A 138 -8.79 5.41 -1.47
C GLY A 138 -9.56 5.08 -2.75
N PHE A 139 -10.66 5.79 -3.03
CA PHE A 139 -11.41 5.62 -4.28
C PHE A 139 -10.60 6.07 -5.50
N GLY A 140 -9.90 7.20 -5.44
CA GLY A 140 -9.06 7.70 -6.53
C GLY A 140 -7.97 6.71 -6.90
N LEU A 141 -7.26 6.16 -5.91
CA LEU A 141 -6.27 5.10 -6.10
C LEU A 141 -6.89 3.86 -6.74
N SER A 142 -8.07 3.44 -6.28
CA SER A 142 -8.76 2.28 -6.81
C SER A 142 -9.09 2.46 -8.30
N ILE A 143 -9.58 3.64 -8.69
CA ILE A 143 -9.88 3.97 -10.10
C ILE A 143 -8.61 3.91 -10.95
N VAL A 144 -7.53 4.55 -10.52
CA VAL A 144 -6.25 4.55 -11.26
C VAL A 144 -5.70 3.14 -11.40
N THR A 145 -5.74 2.35 -10.32
CA THR A 145 -5.27 0.97 -10.32
C THR A 145 -6.08 0.12 -11.30
N MET A 146 -7.41 0.21 -11.26
CA MET A 146 -8.30 -0.51 -12.17
C MET A 146 -8.05 -0.12 -13.63
N PHE A 147 -7.98 1.19 -13.92
CA PHE A 147 -7.71 1.68 -15.28
C PHE A 147 -6.39 1.14 -15.82
N SER A 148 -5.36 1.12 -14.98
CA SER A 148 -4.02 0.65 -15.35
C SER A 148 -3.97 -0.84 -15.67
N PHE A 149 -4.80 -1.66 -15.00
CA PHE A 149 -4.96 -3.07 -15.34
C PHE A 149 -5.64 -3.28 -16.69
N LEU A 150 -6.59 -2.40 -17.06
CA LEU A 150 -7.36 -2.52 -18.29
C LEU A 150 -6.58 -2.07 -19.54
N THR A 151 -5.64 -1.13 -19.41
CA THR A 151 -4.92 -0.52 -20.54
C THR A 151 -3.58 -1.18 -20.90
N TRP A 152 -3.37 -2.44 -20.49
CA TRP A 152 -2.23 -3.29 -20.84
C TRP A 152 -0.86 -2.79 -20.33
N GLY A 153 -0.48 -3.25 -19.14
CA GLY A 153 0.94 -3.44 -18.78
C GLY A 153 1.53 -2.46 -17.77
N GLY A 154 0.83 -1.36 -17.45
CA GLY A 154 1.27 -0.36 -16.47
C GLY A 154 2.45 0.48 -16.96
N ALA A 155 2.31 1.80 -16.95
CA ALA A 155 3.45 2.69 -17.15
C ALA A 155 4.28 2.75 -15.85
N PRO A 156 5.60 3.02 -15.91
CA PRO A 156 6.40 3.27 -14.70
C PRO A 156 5.73 4.25 -13.75
N SER A 157 5.19 5.35 -14.29
CA SER A 157 4.54 6.40 -13.49
C SER A 157 3.33 5.92 -12.72
N VAL A 158 2.62 4.91 -13.23
CA VAL A 158 1.50 4.27 -12.54
C VAL A 158 1.99 3.47 -11.34
N GLU A 159 3.06 2.69 -11.49
CA GLU A 159 3.61 1.91 -10.38
C GLU A 159 4.03 2.84 -9.24
N TRP A 160 4.78 3.89 -9.57
CA TRP A 160 5.14 4.94 -8.62
C TRP A 160 3.90 5.52 -7.94
N PHE A 161 2.94 6.01 -8.71
CA PHE A 161 1.72 6.62 -8.17
C PHE A 161 0.96 5.65 -7.24
N THR A 162 0.71 4.42 -7.69
CA THR A 162 -0.09 3.44 -6.94
C THR A 162 0.58 3.03 -5.64
N VAL A 163 1.90 2.86 -5.61
CA VAL A 163 2.67 2.54 -4.40
C VAL A 163 2.62 3.70 -3.40
N PHE A 164 2.92 4.93 -3.82
CA PHE A 164 2.90 6.10 -2.93
C PHE A 164 1.49 6.45 -2.46
N ALA A 165 0.49 6.42 -3.34
CA ALA A 165 -0.90 6.66 -2.96
C ALA A 165 -1.44 5.59 -2.00
N SER A 166 -1.02 4.32 -2.13
CA SER A 166 -1.38 3.26 -1.17
C SER A 166 -0.80 3.54 0.22
N MET A 167 0.45 3.99 0.30
CA MET A 167 1.07 4.40 1.56
C MET A 167 0.38 5.63 2.17
N THR A 168 0.04 6.63 1.35
CA THR A 168 -0.72 7.80 1.78
C THR A 168 -2.10 7.40 2.32
N PHE A 169 -2.82 6.52 1.63
CA PHE A 169 -4.09 5.98 2.11
C PHE A 169 -3.94 5.33 3.49
N ALA A 170 -2.92 4.48 3.67
CA ALA A 170 -2.70 3.80 4.94
C ALA A 170 -2.32 4.77 6.09
N VAL A 171 -1.54 5.82 5.80
CA VAL A 171 -1.22 6.89 6.77
C VAL A 171 -2.48 7.65 7.19
N LEU A 172 -3.31 8.05 6.22
CA LEU A 172 -4.55 8.77 6.47
C LEU A 172 -5.55 7.91 7.28
N LEU A 173 -5.67 6.63 6.94
CA LEU A 173 -6.52 5.70 7.66
C LEU A 173 -6.01 5.43 9.09
N GLY A 174 -4.70 5.35 9.27
CA GLY A 174 -4.08 5.29 10.60
C GLY A 174 -4.36 6.54 11.42
N TYR A 175 -4.30 7.73 10.80
CA TYR A 175 -4.66 9.00 11.43
C TYR A 175 -6.14 9.05 11.82
N ASP A 176 -7.05 8.63 10.95
CA ASP A 176 -8.47 8.54 11.26
C ASP A 176 -8.74 7.60 12.45
N SER A 177 -8.03 6.46 12.49
CA SER A 177 -8.10 5.49 13.59
C SER A 177 -7.61 6.09 14.90
N TYR A 178 -6.50 6.86 14.88
CA TYR A 178 -5.99 7.57 16.05
C TYR A 178 -6.96 8.66 16.54
N ARG A 179 -7.50 9.47 15.61
CA ARG A 179 -8.47 10.52 15.92
C ARG A 179 -9.75 9.95 16.56
N LYS A 180 -10.22 8.79 16.10
CA LYS A 180 -11.35 8.07 16.71
C LYS A 180 -11.09 7.77 18.18
N LYS A 181 -9.91 7.22 18.51
CA LYS A 181 -9.52 6.92 19.90
C LYS A 181 -9.42 8.19 20.77
N GLY A 182 -8.85 9.27 20.22
CA GLY A 182 -8.76 10.55 20.92
C GLY A 182 -10.10 11.27 21.10
N GLY A 183 -11.02 11.13 20.14
CA GLY A 183 -12.36 11.72 20.19
C GLY A 183 -13.28 11.11 21.26
N ASN A 184 -13.03 9.86 21.66
CA ASN A 184 -13.73 9.22 22.78
C ASN A 184 -13.26 9.73 24.17
N ASN A 185 -12.19 10.54 24.24
CA ASN A 185 -11.72 11.18 25.47
C ASN A 185 -12.20 12.64 25.64
N VAL A 186 -12.98 13.16 24.69
CA VAL A 186 -13.67 14.44 24.86
C VAL A 186 -15.11 14.12 25.20
N ALA A 187 -15.49 14.37 26.46
CA ALA A 187 -16.86 14.25 26.91
C ALA A 187 -17.82 14.90 25.90
N PRO A 188 -19.01 14.34 25.66
CA PRO A 188 -19.99 14.99 24.81
C PRO A 188 -20.28 16.36 25.42
N PHE A 189 -19.88 17.42 24.73
CA PHE A 189 -20.40 18.75 25.02
C PHE A 189 -21.89 18.68 24.71
N ASN A 190 -22.69 18.55 25.77
CA ASN A 190 -24.10 18.90 25.75
C ASN A 190 -24.19 20.38 25.34
N ILE A 191 -24.72 20.63 24.15
CA ILE A 191 -25.36 21.88 23.78
C ILE A 191 -26.69 21.52 23.12
#